data_AF-A6DH22-F1
#
_entry.id   AF-A6DH22-F1
#
_cell.length_a   1.000
_cell.length_b   1.000
_cell.length_c   1.000
_cell.angle_alpha   90.00
_cell.angle_beta   90.00
_cell.angle_gamma   90.00
#
_symmetry.space_group_name_H-M   'P 1'
#
loop_
_entity.id
_entity.type
_entity.pdbx_description
1 polymer ?
#
loop_
_entity_poly.entity_id
_entity_poly.type
_entity_poly.pdbx_seq_one_letter_code
_entity_poly.pdbx_strand_id
1 'polypeptide(L)'
;MKLFPCLLFSIFALQAQDQTVLSNQEIISQAREAAATALKEQITTEKIAAQHKIIWPAPKAQSIAETEKLVVLAAEKEYSKSNDAKSSKDFLAEAQEYYAPYKKGDTITIYKTKSLGSNPKVEGKFYGVDSYGMLKIGNKRIPVIDISRRDTARFFPEKAVQLVKNYANGLEHDYNFKKKNQITAIKDKIRKGIYVKYGISMYRNKWMPTTTLVEGLRKQAIQIALPVKRKEIAAGIYQDNGYILAANKWKHPKIDFNPSEFDYAPKALPLVDLENLMSSKNISISNSPLAKHPGAKYYDFEF
;
A
#
# COMPACT_ATOMS: atom_id res chain seq x y z
N MET A 1 -89.59 31.26 36.35
CA MET A 1 -88.56 32.14 36.94
C MET A 1 -87.24 31.40 36.96
N LYS A 2 -86.22 31.97 36.26
CA LYS A 2 -84.79 32.10 36.61
C LYS A 2 -84.00 30.83 37.02
N LEU A 3 -82.76 30.55 36.62
CA LEU A 3 -81.74 31.17 35.74
C LEU A 3 -80.61 30.11 35.65
N PHE A 4 -80.05 29.86 34.46
CA PHE A 4 -78.65 29.38 34.27
C PHE A 4 -77.69 30.50 34.78
N PRO A 5 -76.38 30.27 35.08
CA PRO A 5 -75.49 29.54 34.17
C PRO A 5 -74.28 28.75 34.74
N CYS A 6 -73.78 27.90 33.84
CA CYS A 6 -72.37 27.67 33.50
C CYS A 6 -71.31 28.38 34.35
N LEU A 7 -70.49 27.60 35.07
CA LEU A 7 -69.08 27.90 35.37
C LEU A 7 -68.49 26.79 36.25
N LEU A 8 -68.40 25.56 35.77
CA LEU A 8 -67.63 24.49 36.45
C LEU A 8 -67.12 23.40 35.49
N PHE A 9 -67.01 23.75 34.20
CA PHE A 9 -66.18 23.04 33.25
C PHE A 9 -65.11 24.03 32.80
N SER A 10 -63.88 23.84 33.26
CA SER A 10 -62.61 24.49 32.85
C SER A 10 -61.77 24.91 34.06
N ILE A 11 -61.47 23.97 34.94
CA ILE A 11 -60.17 23.97 35.61
C ILE A 11 -59.55 22.60 35.32
N PHE A 12 -59.35 22.33 34.03
CA PHE A 12 -58.14 21.61 33.67
C PHE A 12 -57.03 22.47 34.25
N ALA A 13 -56.43 21.99 35.33
CA ALA A 13 -55.09 22.38 35.71
C ALA A 13 -54.20 22.05 34.51
N LEU A 14 -54.17 22.98 33.56
CA LEU A 14 -53.04 23.24 32.70
C LEU A 14 -51.94 23.62 33.69
N GLN A 15 -51.32 22.60 34.28
CA GLN A 15 -49.93 22.72 34.67
C GLN A 15 -49.25 23.09 33.35
N ALA A 16 -49.14 24.39 33.11
CA ALA A 16 -48.06 24.94 32.34
C ALA A 16 -46.82 24.43 33.07
N GLN A 17 -46.37 23.23 32.69
CA GLN A 17 -44.97 22.93 32.73
C GLN A 17 -44.37 24.10 31.95
N ASP A 18 -43.74 25.02 32.67
CA ASP A 18 -42.63 25.77 32.14
C ASP A 18 -41.63 24.71 31.67
N GLN A 19 -41.88 24.16 30.48
CA GLN A 19 -40.86 23.53 29.68
C GLN A 19 -39.88 24.65 29.42
N THR A 20 -38.83 24.68 30.24
CA THR A 20 -37.64 25.51 30.01
C THR A 20 -37.20 25.23 28.59
N VAL A 21 -37.54 26.13 27.68
CA VAL A 21 -37.23 25.97 26.27
C VAL A 21 -35.71 26.01 26.16
N LEU A 22 -35.13 24.91 25.70
CA LEU A 22 -33.69 24.83 25.55
C LEU A 22 -33.22 25.89 24.57
N SER A 23 -32.14 26.57 24.94
CA SER A 23 -31.46 27.50 24.06
C SER A 23 -30.84 26.75 22.87
N ASN A 24 -30.60 27.47 21.77
CA ASN A 24 -29.90 26.92 20.60
C ASN A 24 -28.54 26.29 20.97
N GLN A 25 -27.81 26.86 21.94
CA GLN A 25 -26.51 26.32 22.36
C GLN A 25 -26.66 24.99 23.10
N GLU A 26 -27.67 24.86 23.96
CA GLU A 26 -27.96 23.62 24.69
C GLU A 26 -28.41 22.50 23.75
N ILE A 27 -29.31 22.80 22.79
CA ILE A 27 -29.75 21.83 21.78
C ILE A 27 -28.56 21.32 20.95
N ILE A 28 -27.69 22.23 20.51
CA ILE A 28 -26.49 21.85 19.76
C ILE A 28 -25.54 21.01 20.62
N SER A 29 -25.38 21.33 21.91
CA SER A 29 -24.52 20.56 22.82
C SER A 29 -25.05 19.15 23.05
N GLN A 30 -26.34 19.02 23.39
CA GLN A 30 -27.00 17.73 23.58
C GLN A 30 -26.94 16.87 22.30
N ALA A 31 -27.22 17.46 21.14
CA ALA A 31 -27.11 16.77 19.86
C ALA A 31 -25.67 16.29 19.57
N ARG A 32 -24.65 17.04 19.98
CA ARG A 32 -23.24 16.65 19.80
C ARG A 32 -22.88 15.42 20.62
N GLU A 33 -23.29 15.38 21.88
CA GLU A 33 -23.02 14.26 22.79
C GLU A 33 -23.81 13.02 22.39
N ALA A 34 -25.12 13.16 22.15
CA ALA A 34 -25.97 12.07 21.72
C ALA A 34 -25.51 11.46 20.38
N ALA A 35 -25.11 12.30 19.41
CA ALA A 35 -24.57 11.81 18.14
C ALA A 35 -23.25 11.04 18.32
N ALA A 36 -22.38 11.50 19.22
CA ALA A 36 -21.12 10.81 19.48
C ALA A 36 -21.34 9.45 20.14
N THR A 37 -22.29 9.35 21.08
CA THR A 37 -22.66 8.09 21.74
C THR A 37 -23.31 7.12 20.76
N ALA A 38 -24.33 7.59 20.01
CA ALA A 38 -25.02 6.77 19.02
C ALA A 38 -24.06 6.20 17.95
N LEU A 39 -23.11 7.01 17.46
CA LEU A 39 -22.13 6.53 16.48
C LEU A 39 -21.10 5.57 17.07
N LYS A 40 -20.72 5.71 18.35
CA LYS A 40 -19.82 4.76 19.01
C LYS A 40 -20.44 3.36 19.12
N GLU A 41 -21.75 3.29 19.35
CA GLU A 41 -22.53 2.04 19.40
C GLU A 41 -22.79 1.47 18.01
N GLN A 42 -23.12 2.33 17.04
CA GLN A 42 -23.43 1.90 15.68
C GLN A 42 -22.20 1.46 14.90
N ILE A 43 -21.07 2.17 15.05
CA ILE A 43 -19.81 1.92 14.33
C ILE A 43 -18.84 1.21 15.28
N THR A 44 -18.96 -0.11 15.35
CA THR A 44 -18.08 -0.96 16.17
C THR A 44 -16.83 -1.40 15.41
N THR A 45 -15.82 -1.88 16.14
CA THR A 45 -14.59 -2.45 15.56
C THR A 45 -14.87 -3.64 14.66
N GLU A 46 -15.84 -4.48 15.05
CA GLU A 46 -16.24 -5.68 14.33
C GLU A 46 -16.86 -5.33 12.97
N LYS A 47 -17.75 -4.31 12.95
CA LYS A 47 -18.37 -3.84 11.70
C LYS A 47 -17.35 -3.25 10.74
N ILE A 48 -16.41 -2.45 11.25
CA ILE A 48 -15.33 -1.87 10.45
C ILE A 48 -14.41 -2.98 9.92
N ALA A 49 -14.02 -3.95 10.76
CA ALA A 49 -13.21 -5.07 10.33
C ALA A 49 -13.91 -5.87 9.21
N ALA A 50 -15.20 -6.18 9.37
CA ALA A 50 -16.00 -6.87 8.36
C ALA A 50 -16.10 -6.08 7.04
N GLN A 51 -16.36 -4.78 7.10
CA GLN A 51 -16.42 -3.90 5.91
C GLN A 51 -15.10 -3.90 5.13
N HIS A 52 -13.97 -3.95 5.84
CA HIS A 52 -12.63 -3.95 5.25
C HIS A 52 -12.07 -5.36 4.99
N LYS A 53 -12.87 -6.42 5.18
CA LYS A 53 -12.46 -7.84 5.03
C LYS A 53 -11.23 -8.20 5.88
N ILE A 54 -11.15 -7.63 7.08
CA ILE A 54 -10.11 -7.90 8.07
C ILE A 54 -10.62 -8.99 9.03
N ILE A 55 -9.78 -10.00 9.31
CA ILE A 55 -10.10 -11.05 10.27
C ILE A 55 -10.10 -10.46 11.69
N TRP A 56 -11.18 -10.68 12.43
CA TRP A 56 -11.38 -10.17 13.79
C TRP A 56 -11.97 -11.25 14.72
N PRO A 57 -11.57 -11.34 16.00
CA PRO A 57 -10.55 -10.54 16.67
C PRO A 57 -9.15 -10.78 16.09
N ALA A 58 -8.38 -9.71 15.96
CA ALA A 58 -7.02 -9.82 15.45
C ALA A 58 -6.11 -10.47 16.51
N PRO A 59 -5.12 -11.30 16.10
CA PRO A 59 -4.08 -11.78 17.00
C PRO A 59 -3.37 -10.63 17.70
N LYS A 60 -2.86 -10.87 18.91
CA LYS A 60 -2.03 -9.88 19.61
C LYS A 60 -0.79 -9.58 18.78
N ALA A 61 -0.64 -8.32 18.39
CA ALA A 61 0.44 -7.90 17.50
C ALA A 61 1.81 -8.06 18.20
N GLN A 62 2.75 -8.72 17.50
CA GLN A 62 4.16 -8.65 17.84
C GLN A 62 4.80 -7.36 17.30
N SER A 63 6.01 -7.05 17.75
CA SER A 63 6.77 -5.95 17.15
C SER A 63 7.01 -6.23 15.67
N ILE A 64 6.93 -5.19 14.83
CA ILE A 64 7.27 -5.28 13.40
C ILE A 64 8.70 -5.77 13.23
N ALA A 65 9.63 -5.31 14.08
CA ALA A 65 11.03 -5.72 14.01
C ALA A 65 11.22 -7.20 14.36
N GLU A 66 10.51 -7.72 15.34
CA GLU A 66 10.52 -9.14 15.70
C GLU A 66 9.93 -9.99 14.59
N THR A 67 8.82 -9.52 14.00
CA THR A 67 8.17 -10.22 12.89
C THR A 67 9.05 -10.25 11.63
N GLU A 68 9.78 -9.17 11.33
CA GLU A 68 10.72 -9.14 10.22
C GLU A 68 11.89 -10.12 10.42
N LYS A 69 12.36 -10.33 11.67
CA LYS A 69 13.34 -11.40 11.96
C LYS A 69 12.78 -12.78 11.63
N LEU A 70 11.51 -13.04 11.96
CA LEU A 70 10.84 -14.30 11.59
C LEU A 70 10.73 -14.48 10.08
N VAL A 71 10.45 -13.41 9.33
CA VAL A 71 10.45 -13.42 7.86
C VAL A 71 11.83 -13.77 7.30
N VAL A 72 12.89 -13.16 7.83
CA VAL A 72 14.27 -13.45 7.41
C VAL A 72 14.61 -14.91 7.67
N LEU A 73 14.36 -15.42 8.88
CA LEU A 73 14.64 -16.81 9.24
C LEU A 73 13.84 -17.81 8.37
N ALA A 74 12.57 -17.52 8.12
CA ALA A 74 11.74 -18.37 7.26
C ALA A 74 12.25 -18.36 5.80
N ALA A 75 12.67 -17.21 5.28
CA ALA A 75 13.20 -17.10 3.92
C ALA A 75 14.55 -17.81 3.78
N GLU A 76 15.45 -17.70 4.76
CA GLU A 76 16.72 -18.43 4.79
C GLU A 76 16.51 -19.94 4.87
N LYS A 77 15.53 -20.38 5.66
CA LYS A 77 15.15 -21.80 5.75
C LYS A 77 14.60 -22.31 4.42
N GLU A 78 13.77 -21.54 3.74
CA GLU A 78 13.22 -21.92 2.43
C GLU A 78 14.29 -21.95 1.34
N TYR A 79 15.19 -20.96 1.32
CA TYR A 79 16.34 -20.92 0.42
C TYR A 79 17.20 -22.19 0.59
N SER A 80 17.49 -22.57 1.83
CA SER A 80 18.33 -23.73 2.17
C SER A 80 17.74 -25.07 1.76
N LYS A 81 16.43 -25.16 1.47
CA LYS A 81 15.82 -26.41 0.97
C LYS A 81 16.13 -26.69 -0.50
N SER A 82 16.46 -25.66 -1.26
CA SER A 82 16.56 -25.72 -2.72
C SER A 82 17.96 -25.37 -3.24
N ASN A 83 18.87 -24.95 -2.35
CA ASN A 83 20.21 -24.52 -2.72
C ASN A 83 21.23 -25.13 -1.77
N ASP A 84 22.27 -25.75 -2.34
CA ASP A 84 23.40 -26.26 -1.58
C ASP A 84 24.22 -25.11 -1.02
N ALA A 85 24.54 -25.21 0.27
CA ALA A 85 25.40 -24.24 0.92
C ALA A 85 26.85 -24.42 0.42
N LYS A 86 27.31 -23.50 -0.44
CA LYS A 86 28.73 -23.37 -0.75
C LYS A 86 29.45 -22.57 0.35
N SER A 87 30.60 -23.10 0.75
CA SER A 87 31.55 -22.48 1.67
C SER A 87 32.69 -21.79 0.91
N SER A 88 33.46 -20.94 1.60
CA SER A 88 34.68 -20.33 1.02
C SER A 88 35.69 -21.37 0.52
N LYS A 89 35.73 -22.56 1.14
CA LYS A 89 36.57 -23.68 0.69
C LYS A 89 36.13 -24.24 -0.65
N ASP A 90 34.83 -24.27 -0.93
CA ASP A 90 34.29 -24.76 -2.20
C ASP A 90 34.65 -23.83 -3.36
N PHE A 91 34.56 -22.51 -3.14
CA PHE A 91 35.00 -21.52 -4.13
C PHE A 91 36.50 -21.55 -4.36
N LEU A 92 37.29 -21.78 -3.30
CA LEU A 92 38.74 -21.95 -3.42
C LEU A 92 39.09 -23.21 -4.22
N ALA A 93 38.41 -24.33 -3.97
CA ALA A 93 38.61 -25.57 -4.72
C ALA A 93 38.25 -25.40 -6.20
N GLU A 94 37.10 -24.78 -6.50
CA GLU A 94 36.66 -24.46 -7.86
C GLU A 94 37.68 -23.55 -8.58
N ALA A 95 38.23 -22.56 -7.86
CA ALA A 95 39.28 -21.69 -8.40
C ALA A 95 40.61 -22.42 -8.63
N GLN A 96 41.00 -23.33 -7.73
CA GLN A 96 42.20 -24.15 -7.88
C GLN A 96 42.10 -25.11 -9.06
N GLU A 97 40.93 -25.73 -9.27
CA GLU A 97 40.66 -26.57 -10.42
C GLU A 97 40.72 -25.77 -11.72
N TYR A 98 40.12 -24.58 -11.73
CA TYR A 98 40.10 -23.70 -12.89
C TYR A 98 41.51 -23.23 -13.32
N TYR A 99 42.40 -22.97 -12.36
CA TYR A 99 43.80 -22.60 -12.60
C TYR A 99 44.79 -23.76 -12.46
N ALA A 100 44.32 -25.01 -12.54
CA ALA A 100 45.17 -26.18 -12.40
C ALA A 100 46.37 -26.10 -13.38
N PRO A 101 47.62 -26.28 -12.89
CA PRO A 101 48.80 -26.17 -13.71
C PRO A 101 48.83 -27.18 -14.85
N TYR A 102 49.30 -26.76 -16.02
CA TYR A 102 49.53 -27.67 -17.14
C TYR A 102 50.78 -28.52 -16.90
N LYS A 103 50.66 -29.82 -17.14
CA LYS A 103 51.75 -30.79 -17.04
C LYS A 103 52.31 -31.09 -18.42
N LYS A 104 53.61 -31.39 -18.45
CA LYS A 104 54.27 -31.86 -19.67
C LYS A 104 53.57 -33.12 -20.18
N GLY A 105 53.18 -33.11 -21.44
CA GLY A 105 52.41 -34.18 -22.09
C GLY A 105 50.92 -33.87 -22.24
N ASP A 106 50.38 -32.90 -21.49
CA ASP A 106 48.97 -32.51 -21.59
C ASP A 106 48.65 -31.99 -22.99
N THR A 107 47.50 -32.38 -23.52
CA THR A 107 46.97 -31.77 -24.75
C THR A 107 46.23 -30.51 -24.35
N ILE A 108 46.73 -29.36 -24.81
CA ILE A 108 46.23 -28.05 -24.40
C ILE A 108 45.79 -27.24 -25.61
N THR A 109 44.84 -26.35 -25.38
CA THR A 109 44.39 -25.34 -26.34
C THR A 109 44.58 -23.97 -25.71
N ILE A 110 45.28 -23.08 -26.40
CA ILE A 110 45.44 -21.68 -26.00
C ILE A 110 45.07 -20.75 -27.16
N TYR A 111 44.67 -19.53 -26.83
CA TYR A 111 44.37 -18.48 -27.81
C TYR A 111 45.43 -17.39 -27.68
N LYS A 112 46.07 -17.04 -28.80
CA LYS A 112 47.00 -15.90 -28.78
C LYS A 112 46.23 -14.59 -28.66
N THR A 113 46.75 -13.66 -27.86
CA THR A 113 46.10 -12.37 -27.55
C THR A 113 46.70 -11.18 -28.30
N LYS A 114 47.90 -11.32 -28.87
CA LYS A 114 48.67 -10.20 -29.49
C LYS A 114 49.02 -10.39 -30.96
N SER A 115 48.36 -11.30 -31.68
CA SER A 115 48.56 -11.41 -33.13
C SER A 115 47.77 -10.35 -33.90
N LEU A 116 48.33 -9.84 -35.00
CA LEU A 116 47.59 -9.12 -36.03
C LEU A 116 46.58 -10.07 -36.70
N GLY A 117 45.36 -10.19 -36.16
CA GLY A 117 44.28 -11.04 -36.68
C GLY A 117 43.43 -11.73 -35.60
N SER A 118 42.40 -12.49 -36.01
CA SER A 118 41.55 -13.28 -35.10
C SER A 118 42.39 -14.21 -34.23
N ASN A 119 42.36 -14.01 -32.90
CA ASN A 119 43.09 -14.77 -31.87
C ASN A 119 43.35 -16.24 -32.28
N PRO A 120 44.51 -16.55 -32.89
CA PRO A 120 44.71 -17.84 -33.51
C PRO A 120 44.78 -18.90 -32.41
N LYS A 121 43.89 -19.89 -32.53
CA LYS A 121 43.83 -21.07 -31.67
C LYS A 121 45.11 -21.89 -31.91
N VAL A 122 45.80 -22.24 -30.84
CA VAL A 122 46.93 -23.17 -30.87
C VAL A 122 46.62 -24.34 -29.98
N GLU A 123 46.62 -25.52 -30.60
CA GLU A 123 46.32 -26.79 -29.95
C GLU A 123 47.48 -27.76 -30.14
N GLY A 124 47.82 -28.53 -29.11
CA GLY A 124 48.85 -29.54 -29.17
C GLY A 124 49.35 -29.99 -27.80
N LYS A 125 50.32 -30.91 -27.79
CA LYS A 125 50.94 -31.40 -26.55
C LYS A 125 51.88 -30.34 -25.96
N PHE A 126 51.73 -30.06 -24.67
CA PHE A 126 52.62 -29.17 -23.93
C PHE A 126 53.93 -29.88 -23.59
N TYR A 127 55.07 -29.30 -23.98
CA TYR A 127 56.40 -29.88 -23.73
C TYR A 127 57.19 -29.16 -22.64
N GLY A 128 56.72 -28.00 -22.18
CA GLY A 128 57.39 -27.16 -21.19
C GLY A 128 57.60 -25.71 -21.66
N VAL A 129 58.11 -24.90 -20.74
CA VAL A 129 58.59 -23.54 -21.02
C VAL A 129 60.11 -23.59 -21.09
N ASP A 130 60.71 -22.98 -22.11
CA ASP A 130 62.17 -22.85 -22.17
C ASP A 130 62.72 -21.66 -21.36
N SER A 131 64.05 -21.58 -21.26
CA SER A 131 64.77 -20.53 -20.53
C SER A 131 64.55 -19.11 -21.09
N TYR A 132 63.99 -18.98 -22.30
CA TYR A 132 63.68 -17.70 -22.93
C TYR A 132 62.21 -17.29 -22.74
N GLY A 133 61.44 -18.06 -21.96
CA GLY A 133 60.02 -17.78 -21.73
C GLY A 133 59.14 -18.13 -22.93
N MET A 134 59.53 -19.12 -23.74
CA MET A 134 58.71 -19.63 -24.85
C MET A 134 58.04 -20.95 -24.46
N LEU A 135 56.73 -21.01 -24.65
CA LEU A 135 55.91 -22.21 -24.52
C LEU A 135 56.13 -23.13 -25.72
N LYS A 136 56.42 -24.41 -25.48
CA LYS A 136 56.50 -25.44 -26.53
C LYS A 136 55.21 -26.24 -26.57
N ILE A 137 54.44 -26.11 -27.66
CA ILE A 137 53.15 -26.78 -27.85
C ILE A 137 53.13 -27.45 -29.23
N GLY A 138 53.14 -28.78 -29.27
CA GLY A 138 53.37 -29.51 -30.53
C GLY A 138 54.69 -29.07 -31.17
N ASN A 139 54.64 -28.72 -32.47
CA ASN A 139 55.78 -28.18 -33.22
C ASN A 139 55.86 -26.64 -33.17
N LYS A 140 55.07 -25.97 -32.31
CA LYS A 140 54.98 -24.50 -32.23
C LYS A 140 55.69 -23.97 -30.98
N ARG A 141 56.34 -22.81 -31.12
CA ARG A 141 56.91 -22.03 -30.01
C ARG A 141 56.12 -20.73 -29.88
N ILE A 142 55.66 -20.44 -28.67
CA ILE A 142 54.77 -19.30 -28.40
C ILE A 142 55.33 -18.49 -27.24
N PRO A 143 55.60 -17.20 -27.41
CA PRO A 143 56.06 -16.38 -26.30
C PRO A 143 54.93 -16.21 -25.27
N VAL A 144 55.28 -16.28 -23.98
CA VAL A 144 54.30 -16.16 -22.89
C VAL A 144 53.57 -14.81 -22.89
N ILE A 145 54.17 -13.76 -23.44
CA ILE A 145 53.55 -12.44 -23.56
C ILE A 145 52.37 -12.40 -24.55
N ASP A 146 52.24 -13.40 -25.42
CA ASP A 146 51.20 -13.50 -26.45
C ASP A 146 50.01 -14.33 -26.00
N ILE A 147 49.93 -14.76 -24.74
CA ILE A 147 48.82 -15.56 -24.22
C ILE A 147 48.06 -14.81 -23.13
N SER A 148 46.86 -15.29 -22.81
CA SER A 148 46.01 -14.64 -21.81
C SER A 148 46.64 -14.72 -20.42
N ARG A 149 46.36 -13.73 -19.56
CA ARG A 149 46.80 -13.74 -18.16
C ARG A 149 46.33 -15.00 -17.42
N ARG A 150 45.18 -15.55 -17.84
CA ARG A 150 44.61 -16.80 -17.32
C ARG A 150 45.49 -18.00 -17.67
N ASP A 151 45.82 -18.16 -18.95
CA ASP A 151 46.64 -19.28 -19.40
C ASP A 151 48.06 -19.19 -18.85
N THR A 152 48.62 -17.98 -18.77
CA THR A 152 49.94 -17.74 -18.16
C THR A 152 49.98 -18.27 -16.72
N ALA A 153 48.93 -18.06 -15.94
CA ALA A 153 48.86 -18.57 -14.57
C ALA A 153 48.98 -20.10 -14.50
N ARG A 154 48.47 -20.81 -15.50
CA ARG A 154 48.51 -22.28 -15.56
C ARG A 154 49.88 -22.84 -15.95
N PHE A 155 50.73 -22.04 -16.60
CA PHE A 155 52.12 -22.42 -16.89
C PHE A 155 53.09 -22.01 -15.77
N PHE A 156 52.72 -21.01 -14.97
CA PHE A 156 53.54 -20.41 -13.92
C PHE A 156 52.77 -20.40 -12.59
N PRO A 157 52.80 -21.50 -11.82
CA PRO A 157 52.00 -21.68 -10.60
C PRO A 157 52.20 -20.57 -9.57
N GLU A 158 53.41 -19.99 -9.49
CA GLU A 158 53.74 -18.87 -8.62
C GLU A 158 52.91 -17.62 -8.94
N LYS A 159 52.54 -17.43 -10.21
CA LYS A 159 51.66 -16.34 -10.65
C LYS A 159 50.17 -16.68 -10.46
N ALA A 160 49.83 -17.96 -10.29
CA ALA A 160 48.46 -18.42 -10.10
C ALA A 160 47.92 -18.12 -8.70
N VAL A 161 48.76 -18.09 -7.66
CA VAL A 161 48.30 -17.95 -6.26
C VAL A 161 47.36 -16.76 -6.07
N GLN A 162 47.75 -15.58 -6.55
CA GLN A 162 46.91 -14.37 -6.44
C GLN A 162 45.68 -14.43 -7.34
N LEU A 163 45.79 -15.06 -8.51
CA LEU A 163 44.69 -15.17 -9.48
C LEU A 163 43.61 -16.16 -9.01
N VAL A 164 44.01 -17.27 -8.42
CA VAL A 164 43.12 -18.23 -7.75
C VAL A 164 42.35 -17.54 -6.64
N LYS A 165 43.05 -16.79 -5.76
CA LYS A 165 42.40 -16.05 -4.67
C LYS A 165 41.41 -15.01 -5.20
N ASN A 166 41.79 -14.22 -6.20
CA ASN A 166 40.92 -13.22 -6.78
C ASN A 166 39.68 -13.83 -7.46
N TYR A 167 39.85 -14.97 -8.12
CA TYR A 167 38.76 -15.67 -8.78
C TYR A 167 37.81 -16.33 -7.77
N ALA A 168 38.33 -16.98 -6.73
CA ALA A 168 37.53 -17.52 -5.63
C ALA A 168 36.69 -16.42 -4.97
N ASN A 169 37.29 -15.25 -4.69
CA ASN A 169 36.56 -14.10 -4.16
C ASN A 169 35.45 -13.60 -5.11
N GLY A 170 35.70 -13.61 -6.42
CA GLY A 170 34.70 -13.26 -7.44
C GLY A 170 33.52 -14.24 -7.45
N LEU A 171 33.81 -15.55 -7.43
CA LEU A 171 32.79 -16.60 -7.34
C LEU A 171 31.95 -16.47 -6.06
N GLU A 172 32.61 -16.23 -4.91
CA GLU A 172 31.95 -16.04 -3.63
C GLU A 172 31.06 -14.79 -3.63
N HIS A 173 31.56 -13.68 -4.19
CA HIS A 173 30.78 -12.45 -4.34
C HIS A 173 29.52 -12.67 -5.19
N ASP A 174 29.67 -13.29 -6.36
CA ASP A 174 28.55 -13.56 -7.28
C ASP A 174 27.53 -14.51 -6.67
N TYR A 175 27.99 -15.54 -5.96
CA TYR A 175 27.13 -16.44 -5.22
C TYR A 175 26.35 -15.71 -4.12
N ASN A 176 27.01 -14.91 -3.31
CA ASN A 176 26.38 -14.14 -2.23
C ASN A 176 25.39 -13.11 -2.77
N PHE A 177 25.69 -12.49 -3.92
CA PHE A 177 24.78 -11.58 -4.61
C PHE A 177 23.51 -12.31 -5.08
N LYS A 178 23.66 -13.45 -5.77
CA LYS A 178 22.53 -14.29 -6.21
C LYS A 178 21.69 -14.78 -5.03
N LYS A 179 22.35 -15.28 -3.98
CA LYS A 179 21.72 -15.70 -2.72
C LYS A 179 20.87 -14.58 -2.11
N LYS A 180 21.44 -13.37 -1.99
CA LYS A 180 20.72 -12.20 -1.44
C LYS A 180 19.46 -11.88 -2.25
N ASN A 181 19.55 -11.86 -3.58
CA ASN A 181 18.41 -11.55 -4.45
C ASN A 181 17.30 -12.61 -4.34
N GLN A 182 17.68 -13.90 -4.32
CA GLN A 182 16.72 -14.98 -4.15
C GLN A 182 16.05 -14.95 -2.77
N ILE A 183 16.81 -14.73 -1.69
CA ILE A 183 16.26 -14.58 -0.34
C ILE A 183 15.29 -13.39 -0.29
N THR A 184 15.62 -12.24 -0.88
CA THR A 184 14.70 -11.09 -0.96
C THR A 184 13.40 -11.46 -1.67
N ALA A 185 13.48 -12.12 -2.83
CA ALA A 185 12.30 -12.55 -3.56
C ALA A 185 11.42 -13.53 -2.75
N ILE A 186 12.03 -14.44 -1.99
CA ILE A 186 11.32 -15.35 -1.08
C ILE A 186 10.66 -14.55 0.05
N LYS A 187 11.40 -13.62 0.68
CA LYS A 187 10.87 -12.75 1.75
C LYS A 187 9.61 -12.04 1.28
N ASP A 188 9.61 -11.45 0.10
CA ASP A 188 8.45 -10.70 -0.39
C ASP A 188 7.22 -11.58 -0.62
N LYS A 189 7.41 -12.84 -1.04
CA LYS A 189 6.32 -13.83 -1.18
C LYS A 189 5.72 -14.23 0.17
N ILE A 190 6.55 -14.46 1.19
CA ILE A 190 6.09 -14.99 2.49
C ILE A 190 5.72 -13.90 3.51
N ARG A 191 6.23 -12.68 3.35
CA ARG A 191 6.13 -11.59 4.35
C ARG A 191 4.68 -11.34 4.76
N LYS A 192 3.76 -11.20 3.80
CA LYS A 192 2.35 -10.92 4.08
C LYS A 192 1.71 -12.00 4.95
N GLY A 193 1.96 -13.28 4.63
CA GLY A 193 1.39 -14.40 5.39
C GLY A 193 1.88 -14.41 6.84
N ILE A 194 3.18 -14.19 7.04
CA ILE A 194 3.78 -14.12 8.38
C ILE A 194 3.26 -12.91 9.16
N TYR A 195 3.22 -11.72 8.55
CA TYR A 195 2.75 -10.50 9.20
C TYR A 195 1.30 -10.64 9.67
N VAL A 196 0.40 -11.13 8.81
CA VAL A 196 -1.01 -11.34 9.16
C VAL A 196 -1.15 -12.34 10.30
N LYS A 197 -0.38 -13.43 10.29
CA LYS A 197 -0.36 -14.43 11.37
C LYS A 197 0.01 -13.81 12.73
N TYR A 198 0.89 -12.80 12.73
CA TYR A 198 1.32 -12.08 13.94
C TYR A 198 0.56 -10.77 14.17
N GLY A 199 -0.64 -10.63 13.62
CA GLY A 199 -1.54 -9.51 13.92
C GLY A 199 -1.13 -8.19 13.27
N ILE A 200 -0.29 -8.21 12.23
CA ILE A 200 0.17 -7.02 11.50
C ILE A 200 -0.46 -6.99 10.11
N SER A 201 -1.06 -5.85 9.77
CA SER A 201 -1.74 -5.63 8.50
C SER A 201 -1.09 -4.48 7.72
N MET A 202 -1.22 -4.53 6.39
CA MET A 202 -0.73 -3.47 5.51
C MET A 202 -1.88 -2.51 5.17
N TYR A 203 -1.65 -1.22 5.37
CA TYR A 203 -2.55 -0.16 4.93
C TYR A 203 -1.76 0.99 4.33
N ARG A 204 -2.13 1.41 3.11
CA ARG A 204 -1.44 2.49 2.36
C ARG A 204 0.09 2.32 2.35
N ASN A 205 0.55 1.12 2.01
CA ASN A 205 1.97 0.74 1.95
C ASN A 205 2.74 0.82 3.28
N LYS A 206 2.03 0.84 4.43
CA LYS A 206 2.63 0.80 5.76
C LYS A 206 2.12 -0.40 6.53
N TRP A 207 3.04 -1.15 7.13
CA TRP A 207 2.73 -2.23 8.06
C TRP A 207 2.44 -1.66 9.44
N MET A 208 1.37 -2.11 10.08
CA MET A 208 0.99 -1.70 11.42
C MET A 208 0.14 -2.76 12.13
N PRO A 209 0.07 -2.72 13.47
CA PRO A 209 -0.83 -3.60 14.21
C PRO A 209 -2.27 -3.50 13.69
N THR A 210 -2.90 -4.65 13.49
CA THR A 210 -4.25 -4.74 12.90
C THR A 210 -5.29 -4.08 13.80
N THR A 211 -5.11 -4.17 15.12
CA THR A 211 -5.96 -3.48 16.10
C THR A 211 -5.89 -1.96 15.91
N THR A 212 -4.69 -1.39 15.82
CA THR A 212 -4.48 0.04 15.56
C THR A 212 -5.07 0.48 14.22
N LEU A 213 -4.94 -0.35 13.18
CA LEU A 213 -5.55 -0.08 11.88
C LEU A 213 -7.09 -0.01 11.97
N VAL A 214 -7.73 -1.02 12.56
CA VAL A 214 -9.19 -1.09 12.68
C VAL A 214 -9.72 0.07 13.54
N GLU A 215 -9.04 0.41 14.63
CA GLU A 215 -9.39 1.57 15.45
C GLU A 215 -9.25 2.90 14.70
N GLY A 216 -8.18 3.06 13.91
CA GLY A 216 -7.98 4.23 13.07
C GLY A 216 -9.10 4.40 12.04
N LEU A 217 -9.47 3.31 11.35
CA LEU A 217 -10.57 3.28 10.39
C LEU A 217 -11.91 3.58 11.07
N ARG A 218 -12.15 3.03 12.28
CA ARG A 218 -13.35 3.31 13.08
C ARG A 218 -13.44 4.79 13.43
N LYS A 219 -12.36 5.39 13.93
CA LYS A 219 -12.32 6.83 14.27
C LYS A 219 -12.60 7.68 13.04
N GLN A 220 -12.03 7.33 11.89
CA GLN A 220 -12.27 8.02 10.63
C GLN A 220 -13.74 7.90 10.19
N ALA A 221 -14.34 6.72 10.28
CA ALA A 221 -15.75 6.50 9.95
C ALA A 221 -16.68 7.32 10.86
N ILE A 222 -16.41 7.34 12.17
CA ILE A 222 -17.15 8.18 13.13
C ILE A 222 -17.02 9.65 12.75
N GLN A 223 -15.81 10.13 12.45
CA GLN A 223 -15.57 11.53 12.10
C GLN A 223 -16.34 11.96 10.83
N ILE A 224 -16.43 11.08 9.84
CA ILE A 224 -17.19 11.34 8.60
C ILE A 224 -18.71 11.35 8.87
N ALA A 225 -19.21 10.42 9.69
CA ALA A 225 -20.65 10.30 9.97
C ALA A 225 -21.18 11.35 10.97
N LEU A 226 -20.30 11.89 11.81
CA LEU A 226 -20.67 12.75 12.95
C LEU A 226 -21.46 14.01 12.56
N PRO A 227 -21.12 14.78 11.51
CA PRO A 227 -21.88 15.98 11.16
C PRO A 227 -23.31 15.68 10.70
N VAL A 228 -23.50 14.58 9.98
CA VAL A 228 -24.81 14.15 9.48
C VAL A 228 -25.68 13.70 10.65
N LYS A 229 -25.15 12.82 11.51
CA LYS A 229 -25.87 12.33 12.69
C LYS A 229 -26.23 13.46 13.67
N ARG A 230 -25.34 14.44 13.85
CA ARG A 230 -25.60 15.63 14.65
C ARG A 230 -26.79 16.44 14.13
N LYS A 231 -26.89 16.65 12.82
CA LYS A 231 -28.01 17.38 12.21
C LYS A 231 -29.34 16.63 12.37
N GLU A 232 -29.31 15.31 12.16
CA GLU A 232 -30.47 14.43 12.34
C GLU A 232 -31.00 14.48 13.78
N ILE A 233 -30.14 14.30 14.78
CA ILE A 233 -30.52 14.34 16.19
C ILE A 233 -30.95 15.75 16.60
N ALA A 234 -30.21 16.79 16.18
CA ALA A 234 -30.58 18.17 16.48
C ALA A 234 -31.98 18.51 15.94
N ALA A 235 -32.32 18.06 14.72
CA ALA A 235 -33.66 18.26 14.17
C ALA A 235 -34.75 17.63 15.03
N GLY A 236 -34.53 16.42 15.55
CA GLY A 236 -35.43 15.78 16.52
C GLY A 236 -35.58 16.60 17.80
N ILE A 237 -34.46 17.00 18.43
CA ILE A 237 -34.49 17.82 19.66
C ILE A 237 -35.19 19.16 19.42
N TYR A 238 -34.95 19.82 18.29
CA TYR A 238 -35.62 21.06 17.91
C TYR A 238 -37.14 20.87 17.81
N GLN A 239 -37.59 19.82 17.12
CA GLN A 239 -39.01 19.49 16.99
C GLN A 239 -39.63 19.17 18.36
N ASP A 240 -38.96 18.38 19.18
CA ASP A 240 -39.41 18.02 20.53
C ASP A 240 -39.51 19.24 21.46
N ASN A 241 -38.69 20.27 21.23
CA ASN A 241 -38.71 21.55 21.95
C ASN A 241 -39.60 22.61 21.28
N GLY A 242 -40.44 22.23 20.30
CA GLY A 242 -41.43 23.13 19.70
C GLY A 242 -40.87 24.16 18.70
N TYR A 243 -39.63 23.99 18.24
CA TYR A 243 -39.07 24.80 17.17
C TYR A 243 -39.62 24.36 15.81
N ILE A 244 -39.82 25.31 14.91
CA ILE A 244 -40.29 25.08 13.54
C ILE A 244 -39.19 25.51 12.57
N LEU A 245 -38.96 24.70 11.54
CA LEU A 245 -38.01 25.04 10.48
C LEU A 245 -38.67 26.00 9.49
N ALA A 246 -38.27 27.28 9.50
CA ALA A 246 -38.76 28.31 8.58
C ALA A 246 -37.57 28.98 7.89
N ALA A 247 -37.63 29.10 6.55
CA ALA A 247 -36.55 29.68 5.74
C ALA A 247 -35.15 29.10 6.07
N ASN A 248 -35.06 27.77 6.22
CA ASN A 248 -33.84 27.04 6.59
C ASN A 248 -33.22 27.43 7.95
N LYS A 249 -34.01 28.02 8.86
CA LYS A 249 -33.61 28.31 10.24
C LYS A 249 -34.64 27.74 11.22
N TRP A 250 -34.16 27.12 12.29
CA TRP A 250 -35.02 26.72 13.40
C TRP A 250 -35.44 27.96 14.18
N LYS A 251 -36.74 28.19 14.30
CA LYS A 251 -37.32 29.31 15.04
C LYS A 251 -38.26 28.78 16.11
N HIS A 252 -38.17 29.30 17.32
CA HIS A 252 -39.12 28.98 18.38
C HIS A 252 -40.20 30.07 18.48
N PRO A 253 -41.49 29.74 18.38
CA PRO A 253 -42.57 30.74 18.38
C PRO A 253 -42.62 31.65 19.62
N LYS A 254 -42.06 31.23 20.76
CA LYS A 254 -42.00 32.03 22.00
C LYS A 254 -40.69 32.82 22.18
N ILE A 255 -39.64 32.53 21.40
CA ILE A 255 -38.30 33.14 21.56
C ILE A 255 -37.99 34.09 20.41
N ASP A 256 -38.25 33.65 19.18
CA ASP A 256 -37.87 34.37 17.95
C ASP A 256 -39.03 35.19 17.36
N PHE A 257 -40.03 35.51 18.18
CA PHE A 257 -41.25 36.17 17.72
C PHE A 257 -40.98 37.62 17.33
N ASN A 258 -40.88 37.87 16.02
CA ASN A 258 -41.04 39.19 15.45
C ASN A 258 -42.39 39.25 14.71
N PRO A 259 -43.40 39.97 15.24
CA PRO A 259 -44.75 39.98 14.67
C PRO A 259 -44.83 40.52 13.23
N SER A 260 -43.76 41.11 12.70
CA SER A 260 -43.70 41.66 11.34
C SER A 260 -43.39 40.65 10.22
N GLU A 261 -43.03 39.39 10.55
CA GLU A 261 -42.69 38.37 9.53
C GLU A 261 -43.87 37.43 9.16
N PHE A 262 -45.06 37.64 9.73
CA PHE A 262 -46.26 36.82 9.47
C PHE A 262 -47.46 37.61 8.92
N ASP A 263 -47.23 38.68 8.17
CA ASP A 263 -48.27 39.24 7.28
C ASP A 263 -48.44 38.34 6.04
N TYR A 264 -49.05 37.18 6.23
CA TYR A 264 -49.72 36.46 5.14
C TYR A 264 -51.09 37.12 4.89
N ALA A 265 -51.07 38.30 4.27
CA ALA A 265 -52.21 38.71 3.46
C ALA A 265 -52.14 37.94 2.14
N PRO A 266 -53.18 37.19 1.72
CA PRO A 266 -53.18 36.55 0.41
C PRO A 266 -53.23 37.65 -0.65
N LYS A 267 -52.09 38.00 -1.25
CA LYS A 267 -52.10 38.72 -2.52
C LYS A 267 -52.67 37.76 -3.55
N ALA A 268 -53.84 38.11 -4.07
CA ALA A 268 -54.48 37.43 -5.19
C ALA A 268 -53.44 37.13 -6.28
N LEU A 269 -53.32 35.85 -6.63
CA LEU A 269 -52.64 35.41 -7.84
C LEU A 269 -53.30 36.13 -9.04
N PRO A 270 -52.55 36.77 -9.94
CA PRO A 270 -53.11 37.12 -11.23
C PRO A 270 -53.44 35.79 -11.95
N LEU A 271 -54.70 35.65 -12.38
CA LEU A 271 -55.11 34.60 -13.30
C LEU A 271 -54.21 34.65 -14.55
N VAL A 272 -53.45 33.58 -14.77
CA VAL A 272 -52.85 33.28 -16.07
C VAL A 272 -53.37 31.91 -16.47
N ASP A 273 -53.99 31.87 -17.64
CA ASP A 273 -54.74 30.74 -18.19
C ASP A 273 -53.97 29.41 -18.18
N LEU A 274 -54.62 28.39 -17.63
CA LEU A 274 -54.15 27.01 -17.52
C LEU A 274 -54.26 26.21 -18.85
N GLU A 275 -54.52 26.86 -19.98
CA GLU A 275 -54.68 26.17 -21.28
C GLU A 275 -53.41 26.08 -22.14
N ASN A 276 -52.27 26.67 -21.72
CA ASN A 276 -51.03 26.61 -22.52
C ASN A 276 -49.91 25.71 -21.97
N LEU A 277 -50.12 24.90 -20.93
CA LEU A 277 -49.11 23.95 -20.44
C LEU A 277 -49.39 22.47 -20.74
N MET A 278 -50.47 22.17 -21.46
CA MET A 278 -50.86 20.80 -21.85
C MET A 278 -51.13 20.73 -23.36
N SER A 279 -50.18 21.16 -24.20
CA SER A 279 -50.18 20.72 -25.60
C SER A 279 -48.81 20.84 -26.26
N SER A 280 -48.37 19.69 -26.77
CA SER A 280 -47.29 19.46 -27.75
C SER A 280 -45.85 19.69 -27.27
N LYS A 281 -45.11 18.61 -26.96
CA LYS A 281 -44.42 17.68 -27.87
C LYS A 281 -43.15 18.25 -28.52
N ASN A 282 -42.08 17.50 -28.23
CA ASN A 282 -40.95 17.11 -29.08
C ASN A 282 -39.60 17.79 -28.82
N ILE A 283 -38.58 16.94 -28.99
CA ILE A 283 -37.15 17.19 -29.21
C ILE A 283 -36.35 17.30 -27.90
N SER A 284 -35.27 16.56 -27.63
CA SER A 284 -34.59 15.45 -28.32
C SER A 284 -33.54 14.89 -27.37
N ILE A 285 -33.30 13.58 -27.47
CA ILE A 285 -32.08 12.92 -26.99
C ILE A 285 -30.87 13.46 -27.77
N SER A 286 -29.69 13.47 -27.12
CA SER A 286 -28.35 13.79 -27.68
C SER A 286 -28.00 15.28 -27.86
N ASN A 287 -27.08 15.79 -27.03
CA ASN A 287 -25.67 15.84 -27.39
C ASN A 287 -24.79 16.33 -26.23
N SER A 288 -23.87 15.45 -25.86
CA SER A 288 -22.66 15.74 -25.10
C SER A 288 -21.74 16.67 -25.92
N PRO A 289 -21.09 17.69 -25.33
CA PRO A 289 -19.91 18.29 -25.91
C PRO A 289 -18.65 17.62 -25.33
N LEU A 290 -18.15 16.65 -26.11
CA LEU A 290 -16.74 16.41 -26.43
C LEU A 290 -15.70 16.86 -25.39
N ALA A 291 -15.05 15.91 -24.70
CA ALA A 291 -13.76 15.36 -25.15
C ALA A 291 -13.39 15.65 -26.62
N LYS A 292 -12.39 16.50 -26.83
CA LYS A 292 -11.27 16.34 -27.79
C LYS A 292 -10.30 17.53 -27.65
N HIS A 293 -9.14 17.27 -27.07
CA HIS A 293 -7.92 17.44 -27.86
C HIS A 293 -6.89 16.35 -27.50
N PRO A 294 -6.36 15.65 -28.52
CA PRO A 294 -5.30 14.65 -28.42
C PRO A 294 -3.93 15.32 -28.52
N GLY A 295 -2.91 14.77 -27.85
CA GLY A 295 -1.51 15.06 -28.19
C GLY A 295 -0.53 15.21 -27.03
N ALA A 296 -0.09 14.08 -26.46
CA ALA A 296 1.24 13.84 -25.89
C ALA A 296 1.30 12.35 -25.50
N LYS A 297 1.58 11.42 -26.42
CA LYS A 297 2.92 10.95 -26.83
C LYS A 297 3.88 10.64 -25.67
N TYR A 298 4.01 9.33 -25.43
CA TYR A 298 5.14 8.53 -24.91
C TYR A 298 5.71 8.87 -23.53
N TYR A 299 5.65 7.88 -22.63
CA TYR A 299 6.86 7.20 -22.14
C TYR A 299 6.51 5.74 -21.80
N ASP A 300 7.05 4.82 -22.61
CA ASP A 300 7.28 3.44 -22.22
C ASP A 300 8.29 3.43 -21.07
N PHE A 301 8.00 2.67 -20.01
CA PHE A 301 9.05 2.02 -19.22
C PHE A 301 8.55 0.65 -18.78
N GLU A 302 9.17 -0.35 -19.39
CA GLU A 302 9.28 -1.72 -18.92
C GLU A 302 9.70 -1.76 -17.45
N PHE A 303 9.06 -2.62 -16.64
CA PHE A 303 9.67 -3.51 -15.63
C PHE A 303 8.67 -4.58 -15.21
#